data_AF-A0AB38E4X8-F1
#
_entry.id   AF-A0AB38E4X8-F1
#
_cell.length_a   1.000
_cell.length_b   1.000
_cell.length_c   1.000
_cell.angle_alpha   90.00
_cell.angle_beta   90.00
_cell.angle_gamma   90.00
#
_symmetry.space_group_name_H-M   'P 1'
#
loop_
_entity.id
_entity.type
_entity.pdbx_description
1 polymer ?
#
loop_
_entity_poly.entity_id
_entity_poly.type
_entity_poly.pdbx_seq_one_letter_code
_entity_poly.pdbx_strand_id
1 'polypeptide(L)'
;MSIPPITVGKSKGQFNQLNANDLTFVLGHETQHAFNQVSMASSYRKFDAAVTTIAKDNNPVNDYTSPVENLINSAREDEAKAQIAGWNALIDRERQTNPAVDLNTMRNLGNARLDDFIEASPTNAKQTQARPGITFNQDGSLPMTPQNISAQATYYFDKPPQGAPGLSTRQTTGIGFHGDSDYPNYYGAGAVSRAIAFDRAYAHPVGGIPPQMQLDMQRLRFREDLLEHNGITLPPGTTATPQVYWDTSTNPPTRGLLQHTQGTHQHISPIPDIDPRLPGLMPPGKKEQPDNELLEKIRSGVRSLDQQAGKVWDESSERLSASLLLMAAEKGFTAKDDLKFAFNTPTEKLAGGEIMHIWREGHHSPDPAAHRAHMTTQEALSVPADQRLAQVEVMQQTKAQEIMQTQQQETMQTQSTQARSM
;
A
#
# COMPACT_ATOMS: atom_id res chain seq x y z
N MET A 1 3.52 5.30 -6.16
CA MET A 1 5.00 5.20 -6.02
C MET A 1 5.51 6.51 -5.43
N SER A 2 6.39 6.52 -4.42
CA SER A 2 6.96 7.80 -3.94
C SER A 2 7.95 8.38 -4.95
N ILE A 3 7.90 9.70 -5.16
CA ILE A 3 8.94 10.45 -5.89
C ILE A 3 10.31 10.02 -5.32
N PRO A 4 11.23 9.47 -6.13
CA PRO A 4 12.45 8.88 -5.60
C PRO A 4 13.24 9.89 -4.74
N PRO A 5 13.65 9.55 -3.50
CA PRO A 5 14.40 10.45 -2.60
C PRO A 5 15.66 11.05 -3.22
N ILE A 6 16.27 10.32 -4.16
CA ILE A 6 17.43 10.72 -4.97
C ILE A 6 17.18 11.96 -5.86
N THR A 7 15.92 12.39 -6.03
CA THR A 7 15.57 13.59 -6.79
C THR A 7 15.73 14.88 -5.98
N VAL A 8 15.68 14.81 -4.65
CA VAL A 8 15.71 15.96 -3.75
C VAL A 8 17.15 16.19 -3.28
N GLY A 9 17.74 17.33 -3.64
CA GLY A 9 19.13 17.69 -3.30
C GLY A 9 20.14 17.64 -4.45
N LYS A 10 19.71 17.37 -5.69
CA LYS A 10 20.56 17.50 -6.88
C LYS A 10 20.67 18.94 -7.34
N SER A 11 21.80 19.30 -7.96
CA SER A 11 21.95 20.63 -8.58
C SER A 11 20.88 20.85 -9.66
N LYS A 12 20.49 22.10 -9.91
CA LYS A 12 19.49 22.45 -10.94
C LYS A 12 19.78 21.80 -12.30
N GLY A 13 21.05 21.69 -12.69
CA GLY A 13 21.45 21.01 -13.93
C GLY A 13 21.17 19.51 -13.95
N GLN A 14 21.51 18.79 -12.87
CA GLN A 14 21.27 17.35 -12.75
C GLN A 14 19.77 17.03 -12.55
N PHE A 15 19.06 17.86 -11.80
CA PHE A 15 17.61 17.76 -11.63
C PHE A 15 16.90 17.93 -12.98
N ASN A 16 17.28 18.94 -13.76
CA ASN A 16 16.68 19.23 -15.06
C ASN A 16 16.96 18.13 -16.11
N GLN A 17 18.08 17.42 -16.02
CA GLN A 17 18.46 16.40 -17.01
C GLN A 17 17.94 14.99 -16.70
N LEU A 18 17.99 14.54 -15.44
CA LEU A 18 17.67 13.15 -15.08
C LEU A 18 16.35 13.03 -14.29
N ASN A 19 16.04 14.01 -13.45
CA ASN A 19 14.91 13.91 -12.53
C ASN A 19 13.63 14.53 -13.08
N ALA A 20 13.72 15.50 -14.00
CA ALA A 20 12.55 16.13 -14.61
C ALA A 20 11.77 15.19 -15.54
N ASN A 21 12.48 14.30 -16.25
CA ASN A 21 11.85 13.29 -17.11
C ASN A 21 11.11 12.24 -16.27
N ASP A 22 11.76 11.72 -15.23
CA ASP A 22 11.15 10.77 -14.30
C ASP A 22 9.97 11.41 -13.54
N LEU A 23 10.13 12.64 -13.07
CA LEU A 23 9.06 13.37 -12.39
C LEU A 23 7.85 13.60 -13.29
N THR A 24 8.05 13.97 -14.56
CA THR A 24 6.94 14.17 -15.50
C THR A 24 6.18 12.87 -15.73
N PHE A 25 6.91 11.77 -15.91
CA PHE A 25 6.31 10.45 -16.05
C PHE A 25 5.49 10.08 -14.81
N VAL A 26 6.07 10.23 -13.61
CA VAL A 26 5.42 9.91 -12.34
C VAL A 26 4.19 10.79 -12.13
N LEU A 27 4.24 12.09 -12.43
CA LEU A 27 3.08 12.98 -12.32
C LEU A 27 1.92 12.54 -13.24
N GLY A 28 2.22 12.17 -14.48
CA GLY A 28 1.21 11.62 -15.39
C GLY A 28 0.60 10.31 -14.88
N HIS A 29 1.45 9.43 -14.33
CA HIS A 29 1.05 8.15 -13.74
C HIS A 29 0.13 8.33 -12.51
N GLU A 30 0.54 9.13 -11.53
CA GLU A 30 -0.25 9.33 -10.31
C GLU A 30 -1.55 10.11 -10.58
N THR A 31 -1.56 11.03 -11.56
CA THR A 31 -2.78 11.71 -12.01
C THR A 31 -3.79 10.71 -12.59
N GLN A 32 -3.32 9.68 -13.31
CA GLN A 32 -4.20 8.66 -13.85
C GLN A 32 -4.81 7.77 -12.76
N HIS A 33 -4.07 7.44 -11.69
CA HIS A 33 -4.66 6.77 -10.53
C HIS A 33 -5.81 7.58 -9.92
N ALA A 34 -5.68 8.92 -9.84
CA ALA A 34 -6.77 9.77 -9.38
C ALA A 34 -8.02 9.66 -10.27
N PHE A 35 -7.86 9.63 -11.60
CA PHE A 35 -8.98 9.40 -12.52
C PHE A 35 -9.61 8.00 -12.37
N ASN A 36 -8.80 6.99 -12.03
CA ASN A 36 -9.24 5.60 -11.87
C ASN A 36 -9.82 5.29 -10.47
N GLN A 37 -9.75 6.24 -9.51
CA GLN A 37 -10.15 6.04 -8.12
C GLN A 37 -11.59 5.52 -7.97
N VAL A 38 -12.53 6.05 -8.76
CA VAL A 38 -13.95 5.64 -8.70
C VAL A 38 -14.12 4.20 -9.15
N SER A 39 -13.45 3.78 -10.23
CA SER A 39 -13.47 2.39 -10.70
C SER A 39 -12.82 1.45 -9.68
N MET A 40 -11.68 1.83 -9.10
CA MET A 40 -11.01 1.01 -8.09
C MET A 40 -11.85 0.84 -6.83
N ALA A 41 -12.48 1.92 -6.34
CA ALA A 41 -13.43 1.83 -5.22
C ALA A 41 -14.61 0.90 -5.55
N SER A 42 -15.07 0.87 -6.80
CA SER A 42 -16.09 -0.10 -7.22
C SER A 42 -15.57 -1.54 -7.24
N SER A 43 -14.32 -1.78 -7.62
CA SER A 43 -13.71 -3.11 -7.58
C SER A 43 -13.60 -3.64 -6.16
N TYR A 44 -13.21 -2.80 -5.19
CA TYR A 44 -13.21 -3.18 -3.77
C TYR A 44 -14.61 -3.53 -3.25
N ARG A 45 -15.65 -2.76 -3.59
CA ARG A 45 -17.02 -3.09 -3.21
C ARG A 45 -17.50 -4.43 -3.79
N LYS A 46 -17.15 -4.72 -5.04
CA LYS A 46 -17.47 -6.01 -5.69
C LYS A 46 -16.72 -7.16 -5.01
N PHE A 47 -15.45 -6.96 -4.68
CA PHE A 47 -14.65 -7.91 -3.92
C PHE A 47 -15.31 -8.23 -2.58
N ASP A 48 -15.66 -7.20 -1.79
CA ASP A 48 -16.29 -7.36 -0.48
C ASP A 48 -17.59 -8.14 -0.55
N ALA A 49 -18.46 -7.81 -1.51
CA ALA A 49 -19.71 -8.51 -1.73
C ALA A 49 -19.49 -9.99 -2.07
N ALA A 50 -18.51 -10.28 -2.94
CA ALA A 50 -18.19 -11.65 -3.34
C ALA A 50 -17.62 -12.47 -2.17
N VAL A 51 -16.63 -11.94 -1.43
CA VAL A 51 -16.05 -12.66 -0.29
C VAL A 51 -17.05 -12.81 0.87
N THR A 52 -17.95 -11.84 1.08
CA THR A 52 -19.05 -11.97 2.05
C THR A 52 -20.02 -13.07 1.64
N THR A 53 -20.35 -13.17 0.35
CA THR A 53 -21.26 -14.19 -0.17
C THR A 53 -20.69 -15.59 0.04
N ILE A 54 -19.40 -15.78 -0.27
CA ILE A 54 -18.69 -17.04 -0.03
C ILE A 54 -18.68 -17.36 1.47
N ALA A 55 -18.24 -16.43 2.31
CA ALA A 55 -18.12 -16.68 3.74
C ALA A 55 -19.46 -17.04 4.40
N LYS A 56 -20.59 -16.50 3.92
CA LYS A 56 -21.92 -16.74 4.50
C LYS A 56 -22.67 -17.93 3.91
N ASP A 57 -22.13 -18.59 2.89
CA ASP A 57 -22.86 -19.67 2.24
C ASP A 57 -22.93 -20.93 3.14
N ASN A 58 -23.60 -21.98 2.66
CA ASN A 58 -23.67 -23.26 3.36
C ASN A 58 -22.71 -24.29 2.74
N ASN A 59 -21.53 -23.84 2.34
CA ASN A 59 -20.42 -24.67 1.90
C ASN A 59 -19.29 -24.58 2.94
N PRO A 60 -18.78 -25.70 3.48
CA PRO A 60 -17.63 -25.64 4.38
C PRO A 60 -16.33 -25.24 3.67
N VAL A 61 -16.31 -25.16 2.33
CA VAL A 61 -15.17 -24.75 1.52
C VAL A 61 -15.36 -23.33 0.99
N ASN A 62 -14.53 -22.42 1.47
CA ASN A 62 -14.53 -21.00 1.12
C ASN A 62 -13.39 -20.71 0.13
N ASP A 63 -13.66 -20.86 -1.16
CA ASP A 63 -12.68 -20.56 -2.22
C ASP A 63 -12.71 -19.07 -2.60
N TYR A 64 -11.67 -18.35 -2.18
CA TYR A 64 -11.51 -16.92 -2.44
C TYR A 64 -10.69 -16.61 -3.69
N THR A 65 -10.26 -17.62 -4.45
CA THR A 65 -9.40 -17.45 -5.63
C THR A 65 -9.98 -16.46 -6.63
N SER A 66 -11.24 -16.66 -7.04
CA SER A 66 -11.86 -15.82 -8.07
C SER A 66 -12.08 -14.35 -7.62
N PRO A 67 -12.62 -14.07 -6.42
CA PRO A 67 -12.67 -12.71 -5.90
C PRO A 67 -11.29 -12.02 -5.86
N VAL A 68 -10.27 -12.71 -5.34
CA VAL A 68 -8.91 -12.16 -5.25
C VAL A 68 -8.34 -11.87 -6.63
N GLU A 69 -8.44 -12.81 -7.57
CA GLU A 69 -8.01 -12.62 -8.96
C GLU A 69 -8.66 -11.39 -9.61
N ASN A 70 -9.96 -11.21 -9.42
CA ASN A 70 -10.69 -10.06 -9.98
C ASN A 70 -10.18 -8.71 -9.43
N LEU A 71 -9.84 -8.66 -8.15
CA LEU A 71 -9.28 -7.45 -7.54
C LEU A 71 -7.85 -7.18 -8.03
N ILE A 72 -7.00 -8.21 -8.12
CA ILE A 72 -5.64 -8.10 -8.67
C ILE A 72 -5.67 -7.69 -10.14
N ASN A 73 -6.60 -8.22 -10.93
CA ASN A 73 -6.78 -7.80 -12.32
C ASN A 73 -7.22 -6.33 -12.45
N SER A 74 -8.01 -5.82 -11.50
CA SER A 74 -8.35 -4.40 -11.46
C SER A 74 -7.11 -3.53 -11.20
N ALA A 75 -6.25 -3.93 -10.26
CA ALA A 75 -4.98 -3.25 -10.01
C ALA A 75 -4.01 -3.35 -11.21
N ARG A 76 -3.97 -4.51 -11.87
CA ARG A 76 -3.19 -4.74 -13.10
C ARG A 76 -3.59 -3.76 -14.21
N GLU A 77 -4.89 -3.56 -14.42
CA GLU A 77 -5.40 -2.61 -15.41
C GLU A 77 -5.13 -1.15 -15.00
N ASP A 78 -5.29 -0.82 -13.72
CA ASP A 78 -5.04 0.52 -13.16
C ASP A 78 -3.59 0.97 -13.37
N GLU A 79 -2.63 0.13 -12.97
CA GLU A 79 -1.19 0.35 -13.16
C GLU A 79 -0.81 0.49 -14.63
N ALA A 80 -1.36 -0.35 -15.51
CA ALA A 80 -1.08 -0.27 -16.95
C ALA A 80 -1.57 1.04 -17.57
N LYS A 81 -2.78 1.49 -17.21
CA LYS A 81 -3.29 2.80 -17.63
C LYS A 81 -2.41 3.94 -17.10
N ALA A 82 -2.00 3.84 -15.85
CA ALA A 82 -1.13 4.85 -15.23
C ALA A 82 0.25 4.91 -15.90
N GLN A 83 0.84 3.76 -16.27
CA GLN A 83 2.05 3.72 -17.09
C GLN A 83 1.84 4.42 -18.45
N ILE A 84 0.75 4.11 -19.17
CA ILE A 84 0.43 4.75 -20.45
C ILE A 84 0.28 6.28 -20.29
N ALA A 85 -0.37 6.73 -19.22
CA ALA A 85 -0.50 8.16 -18.93
C ALA A 85 0.86 8.83 -18.63
N GLY A 86 1.74 8.15 -17.90
CA GLY A 86 3.11 8.61 -17.66
C GLY A 86 3.93 8.76 -18.96
N TRP A 87 3.81 7.79 -19.88
CA TRP A 87 4.40 7.90 -21.22
C TRP A 87 3.88 9.11 -21.97
N ASN A 88 2.55 9.27 -22.04
CA ASN A 88 1.90 10.36 -22.77
C ASN A 88 2.27 11.73 -22.20
N ALA A 89 2.31 11.88 -20.88
CA ALA A 89 2.75 13.11 -20.22
C ALA A 89 4.21 13.46 -20.59
N LEU A 90 5.09 12.46 -20.63
CA LEU A 90 6.50 12.69 -20.95
C LEU A 90 6.69 13.09 -22.41
N ILE A 91 6.09 12.38 -23.38
CA ILE A 91 6.25 12.72 -24.79
C ILE A 91 5.62 14.08 -25.13
N ASP A 92 4.49 14.43 -24.51
CA ASP A 92 3.85 15.73 -24.69
C ASP A 92 4.72 16.88 -24.15
N ARG A 93 5.44 16.65 -23.05
CA ARG A 93 6.44 17.60 -22.54
C ARG A 93 7.60 17.76 -23.50
N GLU A 94 8.18 16.67 -23.99
CA GLU A 94 9.30 16.75 -24.95
C GLU A 94 8.91 17.46 -26.24
N ARG A 95 7.65 17.27 -26.67
CA ARG A 95 7.09 17.95 -27.85
C ARG A 95 7.08 19.48 -27.72
N GLN A 96 7.02 20.03 -26.52
CA GLN A 96 7.07 21.49 -26.29
C GLN A 96 8.39 22.11 -26.75
N THR A 97 9.48 21.35 -26.72
CA THR A 97 10.81 21.82 -27.13
C THR A 97 11.30 21.19 -28.43
N ASN A 98 10.81 20.00 -28.77
CA ASN A 98 11.11 19.31 -30.00
C ASN A 98 9.80 18.84 -30.68
N PRO A 99 9.24 19.64 -31.60
CA PRO A 99 8.00 19.28 -32.30
C PRO A 99 8.09 17.97 -33.10
N ALA A 100 9.31 17.53 -33.45
CA ALA A 100 9.58 16.30 -34.19
C ALA A 100 10.03 15.14 -33.27
N VAL A 101 9.63 15.15 -31.99
CA VAL A 101 9.91 14.05 -31.04
C VAL A 101 9.43 12.71 -31.60
N ASP A 102 10.32 11.73 -31.58
CA ASP A 102 10.08 10.36 -32.05
C ASP A 102 10.51 9.33 -30.98
N LEU A 103 10.31 8.03 -31.26
CA LEU A 103 10.69 6.98 -30.32
C LEU A 103 12.21 6.93 -30.05
N ASN A 104 13.04 7.33 -31.02
CA ASN A 104 14.49 7.41 -30.80
C ASN A 104 14.84 8.52 -29.80
N THR A 105 14.17 9.67 -29.91
CA THR A 105 14.29 10.78 -28.97
C THR A 105 13.88 10.32 -27.58
N MET A 106 12.71 9.67 -27.45
CA MET A 106 12.22 9.13 -26.18
C MET A 106 13.20 8.14 -25.56
N ARG A 107 13.76 7.19 -26.33
CA ARG A 107 14.77 6.23 -25.84
C ARG A 107 16.02 6.92 -25.29
N ASN A 108 16.44 8.00 -25.93
CA ASN A 108 17.65 8.74 -25.57
C ASN A 108 17.49 9.63 -24.33
N LEU A 109 16.28 9.75 -23.77
CA LEU A 109 16.03 10.48 -22.51
C LEU A 109 16.67 9.82 -21.29
N GLY A 110 17.11 8.56 -21.39
CA GLY A 110 17.76 7.84 -20.29
C GLY A 110 16.82 7.48 -19.13
N ASN A 111 15.50 7.44 -19.35
CA ASN A 111 14.53 7.02 -18.35
C ASN A 111 14.23 5.51 -18.52
N ALA A 112 14.63 4.71 -17.52
CA ALA A 112 14.48 3.25 -17.55
C ALA A 112 13.02 2.78 -17.63
N ARG A 113 12.04 3.60 -17.23
CA ARG A 113 10.60 3.28 -17.36
C ARG A 113 10.17 3.14 -18.81
N LEU A 114 10.87 3.82 -19.74
CA LEU A 114 10.57 3.77 -21.16
C LEU A 114 10.93 2.43 -21.79
N ASP A 115 11.82 1.66 -21.16
CA ASP A 115 12.19 0.33 -21.61
C ASP A 115 11.01 -0.66 -21.54
N ASP A 116 9.89 -0.31 -20.88
CA ASP A 116 8.66 -1.12 -20.85
C ASP A 116 7.77 -0.88 -22.08
N PHE A 117 8.03 0.17 -22.85
CA PHE A 117 7.24 0.59 -24.00
C PHE A 117 7.96 0.35 -25.32
N ILE A 118 9.28 0.53 -25.30
CA ILE A 118 10.13 0.55 -26.49
C ILE A 118 11.38 -0.28 -26.29
N GLU A 119 11.98 -0.70 -27.40
CA GLU A 119 13.24 -1.43 -27.42
C GLU A 119 14.09 -1.09 -28.64
N ALA A 120 15.34 -1.54 -28.63
CA ALA A 120 16.20 -1.46 -29.80
C ALA A 120 15.63 -2.33 -30.92
N SER A 121 15.63 -1.83 -32.15
CA SER A 121 15.31 -2.67 -33.30
C SER A 121 16.35 -3.80 -33.41
N PRO A 122 15.91 -5.05 -33.60
CA PRO A 122 16.80 -6.19 -33.76
C PRO A 122 17.60 -6.13 -35.07
N THR A 123 17.13 -5.37 -36.06
CA THR A 123 17.81 -5.18 -37.36
C THR A 123 18.74 -3.97 -37.36
N ASN A 124 18.52 -3.00 -36.47
CA ASN A 124 19.38 -1.84 -36.31
C ASN A 124 19.30 -1.29 -34.88
N ALA A 125 20.32 -1.54 -34.05
CA ALA A 125 20.33 -1.13 -32.65
C ALA A 125 20.22 0.39 -32.41
N LYS A 126 20.52 1.21 -33.44
CA LYS A 126 20.37 2.68 -33.40
C LYS A 126 18.93 3.14 -33.63
N GLN A 127 18.07 2.27 -34.16
CA GLN A 127 16.65 2.54 -34.30
C GLN A 127 15.88 1.96 -33.11
N THR A 128 14.79 2.62 -32.77
CA THR A 128 13.89 2.26 -31.70
C THR A 128 12.56 1.80 -32.29
N GLN A 129 12.01 0.72 -31.74
CA GLN A 129 10.70 0.21 -32.09
C GLN A 129 9.84 0.07 -30.83
N ALA A 130 8.53 0.00 -31.02
CA ALA A 130 7.61 -0.40 -29.95
C ALA A 130 7.90 -1.84 -29.51
N ARG A 131 7.69 -2.12 -28.22
CA ARG A 131 7.65 -3.52 -27.77
C ARG A 131 6.50 -4.28 -28.43
N PRO A 132 6.63 -5.61 -28.61
CA PRO A 132 5.56 -6.43 -29.17
C PRO A 132 4.23 -6.22 -28.43
N GLY A 133 3.16 -5.96 -29.19
CA GLY A 133 1.82 -5.70 -28.66
C GLY A 133 1.50 -4.23 -28.40
N ILE A 134 2.49 -3.33 -28.41
CA ILE A 134 2.31 -1.89 -28.23
C ILE A 134 2.20 -1.20 -29.59
N THR A 135 1.15 -0.39 -29.76
CA THR A 135 0.91 0.40 -30.98
C THR A 135 0.75 1.87 -30.62
N PHE A 136 1.69 2.69 -31.07
CA PHE A 136 1.65 4.15 -30.93
C PHE A 136 0.83 4.81 -32.05
N ASN A 137 0.29 5.98 -31.73
CA ASN A 137 -0.16 6.94 -32.74
C ASN A 137 1.03 7.51 -33.52
N GLN A 138 0.77 8.17 -34.66
CA GLN A 138 1.82 8.79 -35.48
C GLN A 138 2.62 9.86 -34.75
N ASP A 139 2.02 10.52 -33.76
CA ASP A 139 2.68 11.53 -32.91
C ASP A 139 3.48 10.91 -31.75
N GLY A 140 3.55 9.59 -31.66
CA GLY A 140 4.23 8.83 -30.61
C GLY A 140 3.44 8.71 -29.30
N SER A 141 2.24 9.28 -29.20
CA SER A 141 1.36 9.03 -28.06
C SER A 141 0.85 7.59 -28.07
N LEU A 142 0.57 7.04 -26.90
CA LEU A 142 0.09 5.68 -26.72
C LEU A 142 -1.39 5.70 -26.32
N PRO A 143 -2.32 5.30 -27.21
CA PRO A 143 -3.74 5.27 -26.88
C PRO A 143 -4.04 4.12 -25.89
N MET A 144 -4.97 4.35 -24.96
CA MET A 144 -5.44 3.36 -23.99
C MET A 144 -6.43 2.35 -24.61
N THR A 145 -6.01 1.66 -25.67
CA THR A 145 -6.77 0.55 -26.25
C THR A 145 -6.64 -0.70 -25.37
N PRO A 146 -7.60 -1.64 -25.39
CA PRO A 146 -7.48 -2.90 -24.65
C PRO A 146 -6.18 -3.66 -24.95
N GLN A 147 -5.73 -3.61 -26.21
CA GLN A 147 -4.45 -4.20 -26.63
C GLN A 147 -3.27 -3.54 -25.92
N ASN A 148 -3.16 -2.22 -25.98
CA ASN A 148 -2.04 -1.48 -25.37
C ASN A 148 -2.04 -1.61 -23.85
N ILE A 149 -3.20 -1.56 -23.21
CA ILE A 149 -3.34 -1.77 -21.75
C ILE A 149 -2.85 -3.18 -21.38
N SER A 150 -3.29 -4.20 -22.11
CA SER A 150 -2.87 -5.58 -21.84
C SER A 150 -1.37 -5.78 -22.05
N ALA A 151 -0.82 -5.24 -23.14
CA ALA A 151 0.62 -5.30 -23.42
C ALA A 151 1.44 -4.56 -22.34
N GLN A 152 1.01 -3.37 -21.94
CA GLN A 152 1.71 -2.59 -20.92
C GLN A 152 1.67 -3.29 -19.55
N ALA A 153 0.54 -3.88 -19.20
CA ALA A 153 0.44 -4.69 -17.99
C ALA A 153 1.44 -5.85 -17.99
N THR A 154 1.64 -6.51 -19.14
CA THR A 154 2.63 -7.58 -19.29
C THR A 154 4.07 -7.10 -19.06
N TYR A 155 4.43 -5.93 -19.61
CA TYR A 155 5.80 -5.41 -19.48
C TYR A 155 6.08 -4.71 -18.15
N TYR A 156 5.06 -4.45 -17.33
CA TYR A 156 5.21 -3.71 -16.09
C TYR A 156 4.69 -4.47 -14.86
N PHE A 157 3.39 -4.74 -14.79
CA PHE A 157 2.76 -5.40 -13.64
C PHE A 157 3.16 -6.86 -13.54
N ASP A 158 3.22 -7.57 -14.67
CA ASP A 158 3.46 -9.00 -14.68
C ASP A 158 4.94 -9.39 -14.50
N LYS A 159 5.84 -8.40 -14.37
CA LYS A 159 7.26 -8.64 -14.13
C LYS A 159 7.44 -9.50 -12.87
N PRO A 160 8.22 -10.58 -12.96
CA PRO A 160 8.54 -11.39 -11.80
C PRO A 160 9.45 -10.65 -10.81
N PRO A 161 9.57 -11.15 -9.58
CA PRO A 161 10.38 -10.51 -8.53
C PRO A 161 11.86 -10.48 -8.91
N GLN A 162 12.58 -9.53 -8.32
CA GLN A 162 14.01 -9.38 -8.49
C GLN A 162 14.74 -10.67 -8.12
N GLY A 163 15.67 -11.09 -8.97
CA GLY A 163 16.41 -12.35 -8.81
C GLY A 163 15.73 -13.58 -9.43
N ALA A 164 14.60 -13.41 -10.14
CA ALA A 164 13.99 -14.48 -10.91
C ALA A 164 15.00 -15.13 -11.89
N PRO A 165 15.14 -16.47 -11.91
CA PRO A 165 16.16 -17.14 -12.72
C PRO A 165 16.05 -16.84 -14.22
N GLY A 166 17.20 -16.54 -14.84
CA GLY A 166 17.28 -16.33 -16.28
C GLY A 166 16.76 -14.98 -16.78
N LEU A 167 16.40 -14.06 -15.87
CA LEU A 167 15.88 -12.73 -16.24
C LEU A 167 16.83 -11.62 -15.81
N SER A 168 16.92 -10.58 -16.65
CA SER A 168 17.69 -9.38 -16.33
C SER A 168 16.97 -8.48 -15.32
N THR A 169 17.69 -7.52 -14.74
CA THR A 169 17.11 -6.49 -13.86
C THR A 169 16.01 -5.66 -14.53
N ARG A 170 16.04 -5.52 -15.87
CA ARG A 170 15.00 -4.80 -16.62
C ARG A 170 13.75 -5.64 -16.87
N GLN A 171 13.85 -6.96 -16.75
CA GLN A 171 12.74 -7.91 -16.92
C GLN A 171 12.15 -8.35 -15.59
N THR A 172 12.63 -7.79 -14.47
CA THR A 172 12.18 -8.08 -13.12
C THR A 172 11.75 -6.79 -12.44
N THR A 173 11.09 -6.91 -11.30
CA THR A 173 10.71 -5.78 -10.44
C THR A 173 11.09 -6.08 -9.00
N GLY A 174 11.45 -5.05 -8.24
CA GLY A 174 11.81 -5.16 -6.83
C GLY A 174 10.94 -4.22 -6.01
N ILE A 175 9.73 -4.65 -5.67
CA ILE A 175 8.77 -3.87 -4.88
C ILE A 175 8.50 -4.55 -3.54
N GLY A 176 7.66 -3.93 -2.71
CA GLY A 176 7.40 -4.41 -1.35
C GLY A 176 8.47 -3.98 -0.36
N PHE A 177 8.30 -4.38 0.90
CA PHE A 177 9.11 -3.89 2.02
C PHE A 177 10.60 -4.24 1.88
N HIS A 178 10.92 -5.46 1.43
CA HIS A 178 12.30 -5.89 1.19
C HIS A 178 12.80 -5.60 -0.23
N GLY A 179 11.95 -5.10 -1.13
CA GLY A 179 12.30 -4.93 -2.55
C GLY A 179 12.51 -6.25 -3.30
N ASP A 180 12.00 -7.36 -2.78
CA ASP A 180 12.14 -8.72 -3.31
C ASP A 180 10.83 -9.26 -3.92
N SER A 181 9.77 -8.46 -3.95
CA SER A 181 8.45 -8.88 -4.42
C SER A 181 8.12 -8.38 -5.83
N ASP A 182 7.04 -8.93 -6.36
CA ASP A 182 6.33 -8.46 -7.54
C ASP A 182 4.94 -7.85 -7.22
N TYR A 183 4.28 -7.34 -8.25
CA TYR A 183 2.96 -6.70 -8.16
C TYR A 183 1.83 -7.65 -7.75
N PRO A 184 1.71 -8.88 -8.31
CA PRO A 184 0.74 -9.85 -7.82
C PRO A 184 0.82 -10.07 -6.31
N ASN A 185 2.02 -10.31 -5.76
CA ASN A 185 2.17 -10.57 -4.32
C ASN A 185 2.00 -9.30 -3.47
N TYR A 186 2.45 -8.14 -3.96
CA TYR A 186 2.27 -6.86 -3.26
C TYR A 186 0.79 -6.51 -3.07
N TYR A 187 0.01 -6.53 -4.15
CA TYR A 187 -1.43 -6.30 -4.07
C TYR A 187 -2.17 -7.49 -3.44
N GLY A 188 -1.65 -8.70 -3.63
CA GLY A 188 -2.15 -9.95 -3.06
C GLY A 188 -2.20 -9.95 -1.55
N ALA A 189 -1.18 -9.44 -0.87
CA ALA A 189 -1.14 -9.38 0.59
C ALA A 189 -2.34 -8.60 1.15
N GLY A 190 -2.68 -7.46 0.54
CA GLY A 190 -3.87 -6.68 0.93
C GLY A 190 -5.19 -7.41 0.64
N ALA A 191 -5.32 -8.00 -0.56
CA ALA A 191 -6.53 -8.74 -0.95
C ALA A 191 -6.78 -9.96 -0.05
N VAL A 192 -5.73 -10.73 0.23
CA VAL A 192 -5.79 -11.91 1.12
C VAL A 192 -6.10 -11.48 2.54
N SER A 193 -5.42 -10.47 3.09
CA SER A 193 -5.73 -9.91 4.43
C SER A 193 -7.21 -9.55 4.57
N ARG A 194 -7.77 -8.94 3.53
CA ARG A 194 -9.18 -8.58 3.48
C ARG A 194 -10.08 -9.81 3.41
N ALA A 195 -9.79 -10.79 2.55
CA ALA A 195 -10.53 -12.05 2.49
C ALA A 195 -10.56 -12.75 3.87
N ILE A 196 -9.43 -12.80 4.57
CA ILE A 196 -9.33 -13.37 5.93
C ILE A 196 -10.23 -12.63 6.91
N ALA A 197 -10.30 -11.30 6.84
CA ALA A 197 -11.17 -10.51 7.71
C ALA A 197 -12.65 -10.86 7.51
N PHE A 198 -13.08 -11.02 6.26
CA PHE A 198 -14.45 -11.43 5.95
C PHE A 198 -14.72 -12.89 6.32
N ASP A 199 -13.79 -13.80 6.05
CA ASP A 199 -13.88 -15.21 6.42
C ASP A 199 -14.06 -15.37 7.94
N ARG A 200 -13.19 -14.74 8.74
CA ARG A 200 -13.28 -14.79 10.21
C ARG A 200 -14.54 -14.13 10.77
N ALA A 201 -15.06 -13.11 10.09
CA ALA A 201 -16.25 -12.39 10.54
C ALA A 201 -17.55 -13.13 10.23
N TYR A 202 -17.60 -13.90 9.14
CA TYR A 202 -18.86 -14.40 8.60
C TYR A 202 -18.93 -15.91 8.38
N ALA A 203 -17.80 -16.61 8.25
CA ALA A 203 -17.79 -18.05 8.03
C ALA A 203 -18.22 -18.82 9.27
N HIS A 204 -19.03 -19.86 9.04
CA HIS A 204 -19.60 -20.69 10.10
C HIS A 204 -19.46 -22.19 9.78
N PRO A 205 -19.42 -23.05 10.81
CA PRO A 205 -19.42 -24.49 10.59
C PRO A 205 -20.68 -24.95 9.83
N VAL A 206 -20.49 -25.74 8.78
CA VAL A 206 -21.58 -26.35 7.99
C VAL A 206 -21.59 -27.85 8.26
N GLY A 207 -22.70 -28.36 8.82
CA GLY A 207 -22.81 -29.78 9.16
C GLY A 207 -21.77 -30.26 10.18
N GLY A 208 -21.27 -29.36 11.03
CA GLY A 208 -20.20 -29.65 12.00
C GLY A 208 -18.77 -29.60 11.44
N ILE A 209 -18.62 -29.32 10.14
CA ILE A 209 -17.32 -29.13 9.49
C ILE A 209 -16.92 -27.65 9.60
N PRO A 210 -15.75 -27.32 10.17
CA PRO A 210 -15.29 -25.93 10.24
C PRO A 210 -14.99 -25.38 8.82
N PRO A 211 -15.13 -24.06 8.61
CA PRO A 211 -14.79 -23.42 7.33
C PRO A 211 -13.35 -23.69 6.91
N GLN A 212 -13.14 -23.90 5.62
CA GLN A 212 -11.84 -24.15 5.00
C GLN A 212 -11.58 -23.09 3.94
N MET A 213 -10.70 -22.14 4.27
CA MET A 213 -10.22 -21.15 3.31
C MET A 213 -9.38 -21.83 2.21
N GLN A 214 -9.70 -21.56 0.95
CA GLN A 214 -8.95 -22.05 -0.20
C GLN A 214 -8.48 -20.89 -1.09
N LEU A 215 -7.29 -21.07 -1.66
CA LEU A 215 -6.66 -20.18 -2.64
C LEU A 215 -5.90 -21.03 -3.67
N ASP A 216 -6.03 -20.75 -4.95
CA ASP A 216 -5.14 -21.30 -5.99
C ASP A 216 -3.93 -20.38 -6.11
N MET A 217 -2.84 -20.70 -5.40
CA MET A 217 -1.66 -19.82 -5.33
C MET A 217 -0.96 -19.71 -6.69
N GLN A 218 -0.97 -20.77 -7.49
CA GLN A 218 -0.37 -20.76 -8.82
C GLN A 218 -1.16 -19.85 -9.79
N ARG A 219 -2.49 -19.96 -9.81
CA ARG A 219 -3.36 -19.11 -10.64
C ARG A 219 -3.21 -17.64 -10.26
N LEU A 220 -3.11 -17.35 -8.97
CA LEU A 220 -2.91 -16.00 -8.45
C LEU A 220 -1.47 -15.49 -8.60
N ARG A 221 -0.53 -16.37 -8.98
CA ARG A 221 0.93 -16.11 -8.99
C ARG A 221 1.46 -15.68 -7.63
N PHE A 222 0.86 -16.19 -6.56
CA PHE A 222 1.27 -15.89 -5.21
C PHE A 222 2.34 -16.84 -4.70
N ARG A 223 3.15 -16.35 -3.78
CA ARG A 223 4.01 -17.14 -2.92
C ARG A 223 3.78 -16.69 -1.48
N GLU A 224 3.59 -17.64 -0.58
CA GLU A 224 3.30 -17.36 0.84
C GLU A 224 4.35 -16.43 1.46
N ASP A 225 5.64 -16.70 1.20
CA ASP A 225 6.74 -15.89 1.72
C ASP A 225 6.70 -14.44 1.21
N LEU A 226 6.40 -14.23 -0.07
CA LEU A 226 6.27 -12.88 -0.63
C LEU A 226 5.02 -12.17 -0.12
N LEU A 227 3.88 -12.86 0.04
CA LEU A 227 2.69 -12.28 0.66
C LEU A 227 3.01 -11.79 2.08
N GLU A 228 3.74 -12.59 2.85
CA GLU A 228 4.14 -12.25 4.22
C GLU A 228 5.19 -11.14 4.28
N HIS A 229 6.16 -11.10 3.36
CA HIS A 229 7.08 -9.96 3.22
C HIS A 229 6.36 -8.67 2.86
N ASN A 230 5.25 -8.73 2.13
CA ASN A 230 4.42 -7.56 1.84
C ASN A 230 3.47 -7.15 2.98
N GLY A 231 3.32 -8.00 3.99
CA GLY A 231 2.55 -7.70 5.20
C GLY A 231 1.11 -8.21 5.14
N ILE A 232 0.88 -9.43 5.61
CA ILE A 232 -0.47 -9.94 5.88
C ILE A 232 -0.99 -9.33 7.18
N THR A 233 -2.21 -8.79 7.12
CA THR A 233 -2.92 -8.17 8.23
C THR A 233 -4.09 -9.04 8.66
N LEU A 234 -3.90 -9.80 9.74
CA LEU A 234 -5.01 -10.49 10.43
C LEU A 234 -5.86 -9.51 11.27
N PRO A 235 -7.17 -9.77 11.47
CA PRO A 235 -8.04 -8.89 12.24
C PRO A 235 -7.58 -8.65 13.68
N PRO A 236 -7.84 -7.46 14.25
CA PRO A 236 -7.54 -7.15 15.65
C PRO A 236 -8.09 -8.22 16.61
N GLY A 237 -7.32 -8.56 17.64
CA GLY A 237 -7.68 -9.61 18.60
C GLY A 237 -7.45 -11.05 18.10
N THR A 238 -7.08 -11.23 16.84
CA THR A 238 -6.82 -12.56 16.24
C THR A 238 -5.41 -12.68 15.63
N THR A 239 -4.54 -11.70 15.87
CA THR A 239 -3.18 -11.61 15.30
C THR A 239 -2.24 -12.71 15.79
N ALA A 240 -2.48 -13.27 16.98
CA ALA A 240 -1.75 -14.39 17.53
C ALA A 240 -2.15 -15.76 16.93
N THR A 241 -3.23 -15.80 16.14
CA THR A 241 -3.73 -17.03 15.52
C THR A 241 -3.58 -16.92 14.01
N PRO A 242 -2.56 -17.55 13.40
CA PRO A 242 -2.37 -17.54 11.96
C PRO A 242 -3.58 -18.11 11.21
N GLN A 243 -3.77 -17.68 9.97
CA GLN A 243 -4.83 -18.20 9.10
C GLN A 243 -4.34 -19.44 8.35
N VAL A 244 -5.01 -20.56 8.58
CA VAL A 244 -4.83 -21.76 7.75
C VAL A 244 -5.55 -21.54 6.42
N TYR A 245 -4.90 -21.93 5.33
CA TYR A 245 -5.53 -22.04 4.02
C TYR A 245 -5.07 -23.32 3.30
N TRP A 246 -5.80 -23.71 2.26
CA TRP A 246 -5.44 -24.81 1.38
C TRP A 246 -5.13 -24.29 -0.01
N ASP A 247 -3.92 -24.54 -0.48
CA ASP A 247 -3.46 -24.25 -1.83
C ASP A 247 -4.01 -25.30 -2.80
N THR A 248 -5.00 -24.91 -3.61
CA THR A 248 -5.66 -25.81 -4.57
C THR A 248 -4.89 -25.97 -5.88
N SER A 249 -3.76 -25.29 -6.05
CA SER A 249 -2.88 -25.50 -7.21
C SER A 249 -2.18 -26.86 -7.21
N THR A 250 -2.12 -27.53 -6.04
CA THR A 250 -1.56 -28.88 -5.90
C THR A 250 -2.66 -29.93 -5.71
N ASN A 251 -2.33 -31.19 -6.00
CA ASN A 251 -3.24 -32.31 -5.77
C ASN A 251 -2.52 -33.46 -5.01
N PRO A 252 -2.88 -33.73 -3.74
CA PRO A 252 -3.92 -33.05 -2.96
C PRO A 252 -3.55 -31.59 -2.63
N PRO A 253 -4.53 -30.73 -2.26
CA PRO A 253 -4.25 -29.36 -1.86
C PRO A 253 -3.24 -29.28 -0.72
N THR A 254 -2.26 -28.37 -0.85
CA THR A 254 -1.19 -28.21 0.14
C THR A 254 -1.65 -27.23 1.21
N ARG A 255 -1.49 -27.61 2.48
CA ARG A 255 -1.84 -26.72 3.60
C ARG A 255 -0.78 -25.62 3.75
N GLY A 256 -1.21 -24.36 3.77
CA GLY A 256 -0.38 -23.20 4.09
C GLY A 256 -0.82 -22.49 5.37
N LEU A 257 -0.04 -21.53 5.82
CA LEU A 257 -0.27 -20.79 7.05
C LEU A 257 0.15 -19.32 6.93
N LEU A 258 -0.85 -18.43 6.83
CA LEU A 258 -0.62 -16.99 6.73
C LEU A 258 -0.59 -16.35 8.12
N GLN A 259 0.56 -15.80 8.48
CA GLN A 259 0.81 -15.13 9.76
C GLN A 259 0.43 -13.66 9.70
N HIS A 260 0.21 -13.04 10.87
CA HIS A 260 0.15 -11.58 10.93
C HIS A 260 1.57 -11.03 10.79
N THR A 261 1.90 -10.51 9.62
CA THR A 261 3.22 -9.95 9.32
C THR A 261 3.20 -8.44 9.09
N GLN A 262 2.04 -7.79 9.29
CA GLN A 262 1.94 -6.34 9.25
C GLN A 262 2.84 -5.69 10.32
N GLY A 263 3.95 -5.09 9.87
CA GLY A 263 4.97 -4.45 10.71
C GLY A 263 6.20 -5.31 11.00
N THR A 264 6.16 -6.63 10.78
CA THR A 264 7.35 -7.47 10.87
C THR A 264 7.96 -7.74 9.49
N HIS A 265 7.11 -7.93 8.47
CA HIS A 265 7.51 -8.29 7.11
C HIS A 265 8.40 -9.54 7.04
N GLN A 266 8.35 -10.41 8.05
CA GLN A 266 9.15 -11.63 8.12
C GLN A 266 8.28 -12.84 7.86
N HIS A 267 8.71 -13.65 6.89
CA HIS A 267 8.18 -15.00 6.71
C HIS A 267 8.85 -15.95 7.70
N ILE A 268 8.07 -16.81 8.36
CA ILE A 268 8.59 -17.85 9.27
C ILE A 268 8.12 -19.21 8.76
N SER A 269 9.06 -20.01 8.24
CA SER A 269 8.86 -21.39 7.79
C SER A 269 9.61 -22.39 8.70
N PRO A 270 9.11 -23.61 9.01
CA PRO A 270 7.73 -24.11 9.00
C PRO A 270 7.18 -24.35 10.41
N ILE A 271 5.86 -24.23 10.63
CA ILE A 271 5.22 -24.74 11.86
C ILE A 271 4.79 -26.20 11.60
N PRO A 272 5.39 -27.22 12.27
CA PRO A 272 4.86 -28.58 12.26
C PRO A 272 3.46 -28.60 12.88
N ASP A 273 2.58 -29.47 12.36
CA ASP A 273 1.18 -29.68 12.78
C ASP A 273 0.91 -29.31 14.25
N ILE A 274 0.40 -28.10 14.50
CA ILE A 274 -0.16 -27.77 15.80
C ILE A 274 -1.57 -28.36 15.84
N ASP A 275 -1.69 -29.48 16.56
CA ASP A 275 -2.98 -29.97 17.06
C ASP A 275 -3.63 -28.85 17.89
N PRO A 276 -4.84 -28.37 17.52
CA PRO A 276 -5.48 -27.21 18.17
C PRO A 276 -5.92 -27.46 19.64
N ARG A 277 -5.43 -28.49 20.32
CA ARG A 277 -5.87 -28.90 21.67
C ARG A 277 -4.85 -28.75 22.80
N LEU A 278 -3.72 -28.07 22.60
CA LEU A 278 -2.77 -27.82 23.68
C LEU A 278 -2.77 -26.35 24.13
N PRO A 279 -3.37 -26.02 25.29
CA PRO A 279 -3.11 -24.75 25.97
C PRO A 279 -1.77 -24.86 26.70
N GLY A 280 -0.77 -24.09 26.26
CA GLY A 280 0.58 -24.20 26.80
C GLY A 280 1.41 -22.91 26.75
N LEU A 281 1.32 -22.15 27.85
CA LEU A 281 2.38 -21.35 28.47
C LEU A 281 2.93 -20.13 27.69
N MET A 282 2.29 -18.98 27.89
CA MET A 282 3.02 -17.71 28.02
C MET A 282 3.01 -17.29 29.51
N PRO A 283 4.15 -16.84 30.07
CA PRO A 283 4.19 -16.35 31.45
C PRO A 283 3.43 -15.01 31.54
N PRO A 284 2.80 -14.71 32.70
CA PRO A 284 2.02 -13.50 32.85
C PRO A 284 2.94 -12.29 33.10
N GLY A 285 2.80 -11.25 32.28
CA GLY A 285 3.16 -9.90 32.69
C GLY A 285 4.01 -9.09 31.71
N LYS A 286 3.34 -8.48 30.72
CA LYS A 286 3.38 -7.03 30.49
C LYS A 286 2.23 -6.66 29.56
N LYS A 287 1.35 -5.78 30.04
CA LYS A 287 0.36 -5.11 29.18
C LYS A 287 1.15 -4.14 28.29
N GLU A 288 1.53 -4.57 27.10
CA GLU A 288 1.89 -3.62 26.05
C GLU A 288 0.60 -3.00 25.54
N GLN A 289 0.34 -1.77 25.97
CA GLN A 289 -0.70 -0.92 25.40
C GLN A 289 -0.10 -0.21 24.17
N PRO A 290 -0.68 -0.39 22.96
CA PRO A 290 -0.12 0.15 21.70
C PRO A 290 0.02 1.68 21.61
N ASP A 291 -0.59 2.45 22.52
CA ASP A 291 -0.60 3.93 22.48
C ASP A 291 0.64 4.59 23.07
N ASN A 292 1.34 3.93 24.01
CA ASN A 292 2.57 4.51 24.57
C ASN A 292 3.71 4.51 23.53
N GLU A 293 3.72 3.57 22.60
CA GLU A 293 4.82 3.44 21.63
C GLU A 293 4.83 4.58 20.59
N LEU A 294 3.66 4.99 20.09
CA LEU A 294 3.58 6.09 19.13
C LEU A 294 3.96 7.41 19.79
N LEU A 295 3.47 7.67 21.00
CA LEU A 295 3.81 8.86 21.76
C LEU A 295 5.31 8.94 22.07
N GLU A 296 5.93 7.83 22.50
CA GLU A 296 7.36 7.79 22.78
C GLU A 296 8.22 7.99 21.50
N LYS A 297 7.76 7.46 20.36
CA LYS A 297 8.41 7.71 19.06
C LYS A 297 8.36 9.18 18.67
N ILE A 298 7.21 9.82 18.86
CA ILE A 298 7.04 11.27 18.61
C ILE A 298 7.92 12.09 19.57
N ARG A 299 7.94 11.76 20.87
CA ARG A 299 8.81 12.43 21.86
C ARG A 299 10.29 12.32 21.50
N SER A 300 10.72 11.16 20.98
CA SER A 300 12.09 10.95 20.50
C SER A 300 12.42 11.87 19.30
N GLY A 301 11.49 11.99 18.35
CA GLY A 301 11.60 12.91 17.21
C GLY A 301 11.71 14.37 17.64
N VAL A 302 10.83 14.81 18.55
CA VAL A 302 10.85 16.19 19.10
C VAL A 302 12.13 16.46 19.87
N ARG A 303 12.64 15.50 20.65
CA ARG A 303 13.91 15.64 21.38
C ARG A 303 15.09 15.84 20.42
N SER A 304 15.05 15.19 19.25
CA SER A 304 16.06 15.37 18.21
C SER A 304 15.98 16.79 17.60
N LEU A 305 14.78 17.34 17.42
CA LEU A 305 14.58 18.71 16.97
C LEU A 305 15.04 19.75 18.00
N ASP A 306 14.74 19.54 19.28
CA ASP A 306 15.20 20.41 20.37
C ASP A 306 16.74 20.47 20.41
N GLN A 307 17.41 19.32 20.29
CA GLN A 307 18.87 19.25 20.24
C GLN A 307 19.45 20.00 19.04
N GLN A 308 18.84 19.86 17.86
CA GLN A 308 19.25 20.61 16.66
C GLN A 308 19.11 22.13 16.85
N ALA A 309 18.12 22.57 17.63
CA ALA A 309 17.91 23.97 17.98
C ALA A 309 18.73 24.44 19.20
N GLY A 310 19.56 23.58 19.81
CA GLY A 310 20.30 23.91 21.03
C GLY A 310 19.41 24.11 22.27
N LYS A 311 18.19 23.59 22.23
CA LYS A 311 17.17 23.69 23.28
C LYS A 311 17.15 22.42 24.13
N VAL A 312 16.89 22.58 25.43
CA VAL A 312 16.67 21.46 26.35
C VAL A 312 15.17 21.15 26.40
N TRP A 313 14.82 19.88 26.64
CA TRP A 313 13.42 19.45 26.81
C TRP A 313 12.69 20.30 27.85
N ASP A 314 11.53 20.84 27.47
CA ASP A 314 10.72 21.72 28.32
C ASP A 314 9.22 21.47 28.11
N GLU A 315 8.38 22.31 28.74
CA GLU A 315 6.93 22.23 28.61
C GLU A 315 6.45 22.42 27.15
N SER A 316 7.16 23.22 26.36
CA SER A 316 6.83 23.42 24.95
C SER A 316 7.09 22.14 24.14
N SER A 317 8.11 21.35 24.49
CA SER A 317 8.40 20.03 23.89
C SER A 317 7.29 19.02 24.17
N GLU A 318 6.73 19.01 25.38
CA GLU A 318 5.59 18.15 25.73
C GLU A 318 4.32 18.56 24.97
N ARG A 319 4.01 19.86 24.90
CA ARG A 319 2.86 20.39 24.15
C ARG A 319 2.94 20.06 22.66
N LEU A 320 4.14 20.21 22.07
CA LEU A 320 4.40 19.86 20.68
C LEU A 320 4.21 18.35 20.45
N SER A 321 4.73 17.51 21.33
CA SER A 321 4.60 16.05 21.23
C SER A 321 3.14 15.58 21.31
N ALA A 322 2.36 16.14 22.23
CA ALA A 322 0.94 15.81 22.39
C ALA A 322 0.08 16.29 21.22
N SER A 323 0.36 17.48 20.68
CA SER A 323 -0.31 17.99 19.47
C SER A 323 0.03 17.15 18.22
N LEU A 324 1.28 16.69 18.10
CA LEU A 324 1.69 15.77 17.03
C LEU A 324 1.04 14.38 17.17
N LEU A 325 0.84 13.87 18.40
CA LEU A 325 0.11 12.61 18.62
C LEU A 325 -1.33 12.70 18.14
N LEU A 326 -2.02 13.81 18.46
CA LEU A 326 -3.39 14.03 18.00
C LEU A 326 -3.47 14.07 16.47
N MET A 327 -2.60 14.85 15.83
CA MET A 327 -2.52 14.88 14.37
C MET A 327 -2.19 13.51 13.78
N ALA A 328 -1.25 12.79 14.38
CA ALA A 328 -0.87 11.44 13.97
C ALA A 328 -2.10 10.51 14.01
N ALA A 329 -2.87 10.54 15.09
CA ALA A 329 -4.06 9.73 15.25
C ALA A 329 -5.24 10.16 14.35
N GLU A 330 -5.38 11.44 14.01
CA GLU A 330 -6.36 11.94 13.02
C GLU A 330 -6.02 11.46 11.61
N LYS A 331 -4.74 11.48 11.26
CA LYS A 331 -4.22 11.13 9.93
C LYS A 331 -3.87 9.65 9.76
N GLY A 332 -4.08 8.84 10.81
CA GLY A 332 -3.87 7.40 10.79
C GLY A 332 -2.41 6.97 10.77
N PHE A 333 -1.52 7.78 11.35
CA PHE A 333 -0.15 7.36 11.66
C PHE A 333 -0.15 6.45 12.89
N THR A 334 0.77 5.48 12.91
CA THR A 334 0.88 4.47 13.97
C THR A 334 2.33 4.34 14.43
N ALA A 335 2.57 3.70 15.59
CA ALA A 335 3.91 3.47 16.11
C ALA A 335 4.82 2.69 15.14
N LYS A 336 4.21 1.92 14.22
CA LYS A 336 4.88 1.11 13.20
C LYS A 336 5.43 1.93 12.03
N ASP A 337 4.97 3.17 11.83
CA ASP A 337 5.44 4.03 10.73
C ASP A 337 6.86 4.56 10.99
N ASP A 338 7.73 4.62 9.99
CA ASP A 338 9.01 5.34 10.13
C ASP A 338 8.77 6.86 10.07
N LEU A 339 8.47 7.43 11.24
CA LEU A 339 8.15 8.84 11.39
C LEU A 339 9.39 9.72 11.32
N LYS A 340 9.32 10.74 10.46
CA LYS A 340 10.28 11.82 10.35
C LYS A 340 9.62 13.14 10.69
N PHE A 341 10.44 14.07 11.16
CA PHE A 341 10.03 15.31 11.76
C PHE A 341 10.94 16.44 11.26
N ALA A 342 10.37 17.56 10.86
CA ALA A 342 11.15 18.75 10.52
C ALA A 342 10.34 20.02 10.68
N PHE A 343 11.04 21.10 11.02
CA PHE A 343 10.53 22.45 10.87
C PHE A 343 10.78 22.97 9.46
N ASN A 344 9.92 23.87 8.99
CA ASN A 344 10.17 24.58 7.74
C ASN A 344 11.44 25.44 7.82
N THR A 345 12.12 25.61 6.69
CA THR A 345 13.19 26.59 6.52
C THR A 345 12.61 27.98 6.23
N PRO A 346 13.37 29.07 6.48
CA PRO A 346 12.94 30.42 6.17
C PRO A 346 12.64 30.60 4.67
N THR A 347 11.56 31.30 4.36
CA THR A 347 11.14 31.72 3.01
C THR A 347 10.81 33.21 3.01
N GLU A 348 10.47 33.78 1.85
CA GLU A 348 10.02 35.19 1.78
C GLU A 348 8.76 35.49 2.61
N LYS A 349 7.94 34.46 2.91
CA LYS A 349 6.64 34.61 3.58
C LYS A 349 6.58 34.01 4.99
N LEU A 350 7.52 33.13 5.33
CA LEU A 350 7.50 32.37 6.59
C LEU A 350 8.89 32.36 7.20
N ALA A 351 8.97 32.63 8.50
CA ALA A 351 10.19 32.42 9.25
C ALA A 351 10.47 30.90 9.40
N GLY A 352 11.73 30.54 9.61
CA GLY A 352 12.07 29.15 9.93
C GLY A 352 11.47 28.75 11.28
N GLY A 353 10.92 27.55 11.38
CA GLY A 353 10.31 27.07 12.64
C GLY A 353 8.83 27.41 12.82
N GLU A 354 8.17 28.08 11.86
CA GLU A 354 6.75 28.42 11.95
C GLU A 354 5.80 27.25 11.66
N ILE A 355 6.24 26.27 10.87
CA ILE A 355 5.47 25.08 10.51
C ILE A 355 6.25 23.83 10.90
N MET A 356 5.56 22.94 11.62
CA MET A 356 6.03 21.62 11.99
C MET A 356 5.46 20.59 11.01
N HIS A 357 6.34 19.77 10.42
CA HIS A 357 5.99 18.69 9.51
C HIS A 357 6.25 17.33 10.15
N ILE A 358 5.31 16.40 9.95
CA ILE A 358 5.47 14.98 10.21
C ILE A 358 5.22 14.22 8.91
N TRP A 359 6.08 13.25 8.60
CA TRP A 359 5.84 12.33 7.51
C TRP A 359 6.29 10.93 7.86
N ARG A 360 5.76 9.95 7.14
CA ARG A 360 6.18 8.56 7.25
C ARG A 360 6.91 8.12 6.00
N GLU A 361 8.00 7.40 6.18
CA GLU A 361 8.75 6.75 5.12
C GLU A 361 8.44 5.25 5.13
N GLY A 362 8.49 4.60 3.95
CA GLY A 362 8.26 3.16 3.83
C GLY A 362 6.81 2.68 4.02
N HIS A 363 5.83 3.57 4.14
CA HIS A 363 4.42 3.20 4.31
C HIS A 363 3.72 2.84 2.98
N HIS A 364 2.76 1.90 3.05
CA HIS A 364 2.15 1.19 1.91
C HIS A 364 1.05 1.96 1.15
N SER A 365 0.67 3.16 1.58
CA SER A 365 -0.34 3.95 0.87
C SER A 365 0.28 4.53 -0.41
N PRO A 366 -0.33 4.34 -1.59
CA PRO A 366 0.18 4.98 -2.81
C PRO A 366 -0.06 6.50 -2.82
N ASP A 367 -0.95 7.01 -1.95
CA ASP A 367 -1.27 8.43 -1.80
C ASP A 367 -0.16 9.21 -1.04
N PRO A 368 0.57 10.14 -1.69
CA PRO A 368 1.59 10.94 -1.02
C PRO A 368 1.02 11.89 0.06
N ALA A 369 -0.24 12.30 -0.04
CA ALA A 369 -0.88 13.15 0.96
C ALA A 369 -1.18 12.37 2.25
N ALA A 370 -1.50 11.08 2.14
CA ALA A 370 -1.63 10.19 3.29
C ALA A 370 -0.29 9.92 4.01
N HIS A 371 0.85 10.37 3.47
CA HIS A 371 2.17 10.20 4.07
C HIS A 371 2.68 11.42 4.81
N ARG A 372 2.00 12.56 4.73
CA ARG A 372 2.46 13.82 5.29
C ARG A 372 1.35 14.55 6.02
N ALA A 373 1.69 15.15 7.15
CA ALA A 373 0.83 16.10 7.84
C ALA A 373 1.68 17.26 8.37
N HIS A 374 1.02 18.39 8.63
CA HIS A 374 1.69 19.59 9.13
C HIS A 374 0.73 20.42 9.97
N MET A 375 1.29 21.22 10.89
CA MET A 375 0.58 22.25 11.66
C MET A 375 1.51 23.42 11.93
N THR A 376 0.93 24.55 12.30
CA THR A 376 1.74 25.68 12.76
C THR A 376 2.31 25.40 14.14
N THR A 377 3.53 25.87 14.41
CA THR A 377 4.16 25.73 15.74
C THR A 377 3.34 26.48 16.80
N GLN A 378 2.74 27.60 16.43
CA GLN A 378 1.84 28.35 17.33
C GLN A 378 0.63 27.50 17.76
N GLU A 379 -0.01 26.78 16.84
CA GLU A 379 -1.12 25.87 17.14
C GLU A 379 -0.69 24.67 17.98
N ALA A 380 0.50 24.14 17.74
CA ALA A 380 1.04 23.02 18.50
C ALA A 380 1.31 23.37 19.97
N LEU A 381 1.63 24.64 20.26
CA LEU A 381 1.99 25.13 21.59
C LEU A 381 0.85 25.81 22.36
N SER A 382 -0.27 26.11 21.69
CA SER A 382 -1.38 26.89 22.27
C SER A 382 -2.22 26.11 23.28
N VAL A 383 -2.15 24.77 23.26
CA VAL A 383 -2.93 23.88 24.14
C VAL A 383 -1.97 23.10 25.05
N PRO A 384 -2.24 23.02 26.38
CA PRO A 384 -1.46 22.18 27.29
C PRO A 384 -1.44 20.70 26.88
N ALA A 385 -0.33 20.00 27.16
CA ALA A 385 -0.12 18.62 26.74
C ALA A 385 -1.21 17.68 27.27
N ASP A 386 -1.57 17.78 28.55
CA ASP A 386 -2.60 16.94 29.18
C ASP A 386 -3.97 17.09 28.49
N GLN A 387 -4.31 18.30 28.06
CA GLN A 387 -5.57 18.55 27.35
C GLN A 387 -5.56 17.96 25.94
N ARG A 388 -4.41 17.97 25.25
CA ARG A 388 -4.25 17.30 23.93
C ARG A 388 -4.33 15.78 24.07
N LEU A 389 -3.68 15.19 25.08
CA LEU A 389 -3.75 13.75 25.34
C LEU A 389 -5.17 13.31 25.66
N ALA A 390 -5.91 14.08 26.47
CA ALA A 390 -7.33 13.81 26.73
C ALA A 390 -8.18 13.86 25.43
N GLN A 391 -7.87 14.75 24.49
CA GLN A 391 -8.55 14.78 23.18
C GLN A 391 -8.27 13.53 22.35
N VAL A 392 -7.05 12.99 22.41
CA VAL A 392 -6.70 11.72 21.74
C VAL A 392 -7.50 10.57 22.31
N GLU A 393 -7.55 10.44 23.64
CA GLU A 393 -8.32 9.39 24.32
C GLU A 393 -9.81 9.46 23.97
N VAL A 394 -10.40 10.67 23.99
CA VAL A 394 -11.81 10.88 23.61
C VAL A 394 -12.05 10.54 22.14
N MET A 395 -11.14 10.91 21.24
CA MET A 395 -11.26 10.57 19.82
C MET A 395 -11.21 9.06 19.60
N GLN A 396 -10.32 8.35 20.29
CA GLN A 396 -10.21 6.89 20.20
C GLN A 396 -11.45 6.21 20.76
N GLN A 397 -11.97 6.67 21.91
CA GLN A 397 -13.20 6.14 22.49
C GLN A 397 -14.41 6.41 21.59
N THR A 398 -14.51 7.60 21.00
CA THR A 398 -15.56 7.93 20.03
C THR A 398 -15.48 7.04 18.80
N LYS A 399 -14.29 6.86 18.21
CA LYS A 399 -14.09 5.94 17.08
C LYS A 399 -14.47 4.50 17.45
N ALA A 400 -14.09 4.03 18.64
CA ALA A 400 -14.46 2.70 19.12
C ALA A 400 -15.97 2.56 19.34
N GLN A 401 -16.62 3.59 19.91
CA GLN A 401 -18.07 3.61 20.13
C GLN A 401 -18.86 3.72 18.83
N GLU A 402 -18.40 4.52 17.85
CA GLU A 402 -19.01 4.59 16.52
C GLU A 402 -18.94 3.25 15.81
N ILE A 403 -17.80 2.54 15.90
CA ILE A 403 -17.66 1.18 15.38
C ILE A 403 -18.67 0.24 16.07
N MET A 404 -18.80 0.31 17.39
CA MET A 404 -19.75 -0.51 18.15
C MET A 404 -21.22 -0.15 17.89
N GLN A 405 -21.56 1.13 17.75
CA GLN A 405 -22.92 1.60 17.45
C GLN A 405 -23.33 1.26 16.03
N THR A 406 -22.40 1.37 15.06
CA THR A 406 -22.66 0.95 13.68
C THR A 406 -22.94 -0.55 13.64
N GLN A 407 -22.15 -1.36 14.36
CA GLN A 407 -22.42 -2.80 14.49
C GLN A 407 -23.76 -3.09 15.17
N GLN A 408 -24.14 -2.36 16.22
CA GLN A 408 -25.42 -2.57 16.90
C GLN A 408 -26.64 -2.09 16.08
N GLN A 409 -26.53 -0.98 15.36
CA GLN A 409 -27.59 -0.50 14.46
C GLN A 409 -27.80 -1.47 13.30
N GLU A 410 -26.72 -1.99 12.70
CA GLU A 410 -26.81 -3.05 11.67
C GLU A 410 -27.49 -4.32 12.22
N THR A 411 -27.24 -4.67 13.49
CA THR A 411 -27.85 -5.82 14.18
C THR A 411 -29.34 -5.60 14.51
N MET A 412 -29.74 -4.39 14.91
CA MET A 412 -31.16 -4.08 15.19
C MET A 412 -31.98 -3.88 13.92
N GLN A 413 -31.38 -3.36 12.85
CA GLN A 413 -32.05 -3.22 11.55
C GLN A 413 -32.31 -4.59 10.91
N THR A 414 -31.41 -5.56 11.10
CA THR A 414 -31.64 -6.95 10.67
C THR A 414 -32.75 -7.66 11.46
N GLN A 415 -32.83 -7.45 12.78
CA GLN A 415 -33.91 -8.04 13.61
C GLN A 415 -35.30 -7.42 13.37
N SER A 416 -35.38 -6.09 13.19
CA SER A 416 -36.66 -5.41 12.91
C SER A 416 -37.21 -5.71 11.51
N THR A 417 -36.34 -6.01 10.54
CA THR A 417 -36.75 -6.47 9.21
C THR A 417 -37.28 -7.92 9.25
N GLN A 418 -36.76 -8.77 10.14
CA GLN A 418 -37.32 -10.12 10.39
C GLN A 418 -38.68 -10.08 11.10
N ALA A 419 -38.92 -9.17 12.04
CA ALA A 419 -40.19 -9.08 12.78
C ALA A 419 -41.37 -8.49 11.98
N ARG A 420 -41.12 -7.74 10.90
CA ARG A 420 -42.16 -7.26 9.95
C ARG A 420 -42.50 -8.28 8.84
N SER A 421 -41.79 -9.40 8.80
CA SER A 421 -41.90 -10.44 7.78
C SER A 421 -42.59 -11.71 8.30
N MET A 422 -43.06 -11.69 9.56
CA MET A 422 -44.08 -12.60 10.11
C MET A 422 -45.39 -11.83 10.21
#